data_AF-U3AYR8-F1
#
_entry.id   AF-U3AYR8-F1
#
_cell.length_a   1.000
_cell.length_b   1.000
_cell.length_c   1.000
_cell.angle_alpha   90.00
_cell.angle_beta   90.00
_cell.angle_gamma   90.00
#
_symmetry.space_group_name_H-M   'P 1'
#
loop_
_entity.id
_entity.type
_entity.pdbx_description
1 polymer ?
#
loop_
_entity_poly.entity_id
_entity_poly.type
_entity_poly.pdbx_seq_one_letter_code
_entity_poly.pdbx_strand_id
1 'polypeptide(L)'
;MRVLPVFDSIQTISNQDFDAFVARHQLVADVMSVENNDSMINSYLMLSPDGAFFQNGNDAQGYFKSRPLLSSKVEVALAETGFSAAKFAQRYELVAV
;
A
#
# COMPACT_ATOMS: atom_id res chain seq x y z
N MET A 1 2.42 21.27 2.66
CA MET A 1 2.66 19.84 2.92
C MET A 1 4.14 19.58 2.68
N ARG A 2 4.87 19.02 3.65
CA ARG A 2 6.28 18.65 3.44
C ARG A 2 6.30 17.19 2.99
N VAL A 3 6.34 16.97 1.68
CA VAL A 3 6.69 15.67 1.10
C VAL A 3 8.21 15.54 1.26
N LEU A 4 8.69 14.36 1.66
CA LEU A 4 10.12 14.07 1.62
C LEU A 4 10.60 14.29 0.17
N PRO A 5 11.59 15.17 -0.07
CA PRO A 5 12.12 15.34 -1.42
C PRO A 5 12.72 13.99 -1.86
N VAL A 6 12.09 13.36 -2.85
CA VAL A 6 12.63 12.19 -3.54
C VAL A 6 13.69 12.71 -4.48
N PHE A 7 14.92 12.80 -3.98
CA PHE A 7 16.09 13.04 -4.82
C PHE A 7 16.40 11.73 -5.56
N ASP A 8 16.42 11.81 -6.88
CA ASP A 8 16.86 10.82 -7.87
C ASP A 8 16.94 9.35 -7.42
N SER A 9 16.04 8.55 -8.01
CA SER A 9 15.97 7.08 -7.93
C SER A 9 15.89 6.51 -6.50
N ILE A 10 14.71 6.06 -6.11
CA ILE A 10 14.55 5.17 -4.96
C ILE A 10 15.33 3.87 -5.26
N GLN A 11 16.42 3.64 -4.53
CA GLN A 11 17.18 2.40 -4.66
C GLN A 11 16.35 1.25 -4.07
N THR A 12 15.88 0.35 -4.93
CA THR A 12 15.12 -0.83 -4.51
C THR A 12 16.04 -1.87 -3.88
N ILE A 13 15.57 -2.57 -2.86
CA ILE A 13 16.23 -3.76 -2.29
C ILE A 13 15.65 -5.04 -2.92
N SER A 14 16.42 -6.12 -2.91
CA SER A 14 15.91 -7.42 -3.36
C SER A 14 15.01 -8.08 -2.30
N ASN A 15 14.21 -9.07 -2.70
CA ASN A 15 13.45 -9.88 -1.75
C ASN A 15 14.38 -10.57 -0.73
N GLN A 16 15.56 -11.01 -1.16
CA GLN A 16 16.55 -11.64 -0.28
C GLN A 16 17.05 -10.67 0.80
N ASP A 17 17.28 -9.40 0.45
CA ASP A 17 17.70 -8.38 1.41
C ASP A 17 16.59 -8.09 2.43
N PHE A 18 15.34 -8.06 1.96
CA PHE A 18 14.17 -7.89 2.82
C PHE A 18 14.00 -9.08 3.79
N ASP A 19 14.10 -10.31 3.30
CA ASP A 19 13.99 -11.52 4.13
C ASP A 19 15.11 -11.57 5.18
N ALA A 20 16.34 -11.19 4.80
CA ALA A 20 17.46 -11.08 5.74
C ALA A 20 17.25 -9.98 6.80
N PHE A 21 16.54 -8.90 6.46
CA PHE A 21 16.13 -7.88 7.41
C PHE A 21 15.11 -8.44 8.41
N VAL A 22 14.07 -9.13 7.93
CA VAL A 22 13.03 -9.74 8.78
C VAL A 22 13.64 -10.76 9.74
N ALA A 23 14.46 -11.69 9.24
CA ALA A 23 15.10 -12.73 10.05
C ALA A 23 15.98 -12.16 11.18
N ARG A 24 16.68 -11.04 10.91
CA ARG A 24 17.51 -10.35 11.91
C ARG A 24 16.70 -9.69 13.02
N HIS A 25 15.41 -9.42 12.79
CA HIS A 25 14.50 -8.81 13.78
C HIS A 25 13.53 -9.82 14.41
N GLN A 26 13.79 -11.12 14.30
CA GLN A 26 12.94 -12.16 14.89
C GLN A 26 12.71 -11.99 16.40
N LEU A 27 13.62 -11.30 17.10
CA LEU A 27 13.48 -10.98 18.53
C LEU A 27 12.24 -10.12 18.86
N VAL A 28 11.64 -9.45 17.88
CA VAL A 28 10.42 -8.64 18.05
C VAL A 28 9.24 -9.17 17.23
N ALA A 29 9.28 -10.45 16.84
CA ALA A 29 8.26 -11.06 15.98
C ALA A 29 6.83 -10.90 16.51
N ASP A 30 6.65 -10.98 17.83
CA ASP A 30 5.34 -10.90 18.48
C ASP A 30 4.62 -9.54 18.28
N VAL A 31 5.35 -8.50 17.90
CA VAL A 31 4.81 -7.16 17.64
C VAL A 31 5.07 -6.68 16.21
N MET A 32 5.58 -7.56 15.34
CA MET A 32 5.98 -7.22 13.98
C MET A 32 4.88 -7.59 12.98
N SER A 33 4.52 -6.63 12.12
CA SER A 33 3.70 -6.86 10.93
C SER A 33 4.59 -6.71 9.69
N VAL A 34 4.83 -7.81 8.98
CA VAL A 34 5.74 -7.82 7.83
C VAL A 34 4.95 -7.57 6.55
N GLU A 35 5.11 -6.39 5.97
CA GLU A 35 4.50 -6.02 4.68
C GLU A 35 5.59 -5.91 3.60
N ASN A 36 5.59 -6.82 2.62
CA ASN A 36 6.41 -6.71 1.40
C ASN A 36 5.67 -5.91 0.30
N ASN A 37 6.34 -5.64 -0.83
CA ASN A 37 5.76 -4.87 -1.94
C ASN A 37 4.42 -5.42 -2.44
N ASP A 38 4.25 -6.74 -2.56
CA ASP A 38 2.98 -7.32 -3.02
C ASP A 38 1.86 -7.11 -2.00
N SER A 39 2.16 -7.25 -0.70
CA SER A 39 1.20 -7.01 0.37
C SER A 39 0.79 -5.54 0.50
N MET A 40 1.68 -4.59 0.14
CA MET A 40 1.40 -3.15 0.21
C MET A 40 0.61 -2.61 -0.99
N ILE A 41 0.77 -3.21 -2.18
CA ILE A 41 0.09 -2.71 -3.38
C ILE A 41 -1.41 -3.05 -3.32
N ASN A 42 -2.25 -2.05 -3.59
CA ASN A 42 -3.71 -2.15 -3.63
C ASN A 42 -4.36 -2.58 -2.30
N SER A 43 -3.62 -2.51 -1.19
CA SER A 43 -4.10 -2.87 0.15
C SER A 43 -4.36 -1.66 1.04
N TYR A 44 -4.31 -0.44 0.49
CA TYR A 44 -4.63 0.80 1.21
C TYR A 44 -5.95 1.36 0.70
N LEU A 45 -6.76 1.92 1.60
CA LEU A 45 -7.91 2.73 1.23
C LEU A 45 -7.52 4.19 1.37
N MET A 46 -7.04 4.80 0.28
CA MET A 46 -6.55 6.18 0.27
C MET A 46 -7.60 7.10 -0.33
N LEU A 47 -7.85 8.24 0.33
CA LEU A 47 -8.82 9.25 -0.08
C LEU A 47 -8.09 10.55 -0.41
N SER A 48 -8.28 11.07 -1.62
CA SER A 48 -7.72 12.36 -2.02
C SER A 48 -8.60 13.52 -1.55
N PRO A 49 -8.07 14.76 -1.46
CA PRO A 49 -8.81 15.92 -0.94
C PRO A 49 -10.07 16.28 -1.73
N ASP A 50 -10.15 15.88 -2.99
CA ASP A 50 -11.33 15.99 -3.87
C ASP A 50 -12.40 14.93 -3.57
N GLY A 51 -12.18 14.06 -2.59
CA GLY A 51 -13.13 13.04 -2.14
C GLY A 51 -13.16 11.78 -3.01
N ALA A 52 -12.13 11.54 -3.83
CA ALA A 52 -11.99 10.32 -4.63
C ALA A 52 -11.09 9.30 -3.93
N PHE A 53 -11.34 8.01 -4.15
CA PHE A 53 -10.36 6.99 -3.79
C PHE A 53 -9.21 7.00 -4.79
N PHE A 54 -8.02 6.63 -4.33
CA PHE A 54 -6.87 6.49 -5.22
C PHE A 54 -5.94 5.35 -4.83
N GLN A 55 -5.18 4.85 -5.80
CA GLN A 55 -4.08 3.89 -5.64
C GLN A 55 -2.82 4.40 -6.32
N ASN A 56 -1.67 3.94 -5.86
CA ASN A 56 -0.40 4.17 -6.55
C ASN A 56 -0.46 3.45 -7.90
N GLY A 57 -0.30 4.22 -8.99
CA GLY A 57 -0.24 3.69 -10.34
C GLY A 57 1.19 3.65 -10.84
N ASN A 58 1.52 2.67 -11.68
CA ASN A 58 2.81 2.62 -12.38
C ASN A 58 2.83 3.50 -13.64
N ASP A 59 1.71 4.13 -13.98
CA ASP A 59 1.59 4.99 -15.15
C ASP A 59 2.22 6.37 -14.92
N ALA A 60 2.53 7.08 -16.00
CA ALA A 60 3.16 8.42 -15.99
C ALA A 60 2.42 9.50 -15.18
N GLN A 61 1.16 9.24 -14.79
CA GLN A 61 0.32 10.11 -13.96
C GLN A 61 0.47 9.82 -12.44
N GLY A 62 1.18 8.76 -12.05
CA GLY A 62 1.54 8.40 -10.67
C GLY A 62 0.42 7.83 -9.79
N TYR A 63 -0.85 8.19 -10.04
CA TYR A 63 -1.99 7.70 -9.27
C TYR A 63 -3.17 7.33 -10.16
N PHE A 64 -3.84 6.23 -9.81
CA PHE A 64 -5.14 5.88 -10.35
C PHE A 64 -6.23 6.38 -9.39
N LYS A 65 -7.22 7.14 -9.89
CA LYS A 65 -8.29 7.73 -9.08
C LYS A 65 -9.68 7.25 -9.52
N SER A 66 -10.58 7.07 -8.56
CA SER A 66 -12.01 6.86 -8.81
C SER A 66 -12.79 8.16 -8.92
N ARG A 67 -14.10 8.04 -9.15
CA ARG A 67 -15.03 9.16 -9.02
C ARG A 67 -15.23 9.59 -7.55
N PRO A 68 -15.45 10.88 -7.25
CA PRO A 68 -15.68 11.37 -5.89
C PRO A 68 -16.90 10.72 -5.22
N LEU A 69 -16.76 10.37 -3.95
CA LEU A 69 -17.78 9.68 -3.15
C LEU A 69 -19.08 10.47 -2.94
N LEU A 70 -19.03 11.79 -3.09
CA LEU A 70 -20.25 12.61 -3.06
C LEU A 70 -21.12 12.44 -4.32
N SER A 71 -20.55 11.88 -5.38
CA SER A 71 -21.19 11.71 -6.69
C SER A 71 -21.32 10.25 -7.13
N SER A 72 -20.76 9.31 -6.35
CA SER A 72 -20.70 7.89 -6.67
C SER A 72 -21.01 7.05 -5.43
N LYS A 73 -21.50 5.82 -5.64
CA LYS A 73 -21.62 4.86 -4.54
C LYS A 73 -20.22 4.34 -4.16
N VAL A 74 -20.00 4.06 -2.89
CA VAL A 74 -18.70 3.60 -2.35
C VAL A 74 -18.21 2.35 -3.08
N GLU A 75 -19.09 1.39 -3.37
CA GLU A 75 -18.72 0.13 -4.02
C GLU A 75 -18.21 0.36 -5.45
N VAL A 76 -18.82 1.32 -6.15
CA VAL A 76 -18.41 1.72 -7.51
C VAL A 76 -17.06 2.40 -7.47
N ALA A 77 -16.86 3.33 -6.52
CA ALA A 77 -15.60 4.03 -6.36
C ALA A 77 -14.44 3.09 -5.99
N LEU A 78 -14.69 2.05 -5.18
CA LEU A 78 -13.68 1.04 -4.83
C LEU A 78 -13.31 0.14 -6.00
N ALA A 79 -14.31 -0.29 -6.78
CA ALA A 79 -14.10 -1.15 -7.94
C ALA A 79 -13.24 -0.44 -9.01
N GLU A 80 -13.40 0.86 -9.16
CA GLU A 80 -12.60 1.66 -10.09
C GLU A 80 -11.13 1.62 -9.73
N THR A 81 -10.76 1.70 -8.45
CA THR A 81 -9.34 1.81 -8.07
C THR A 81 -8.55 0.51 -8.09
N GLY A 82 -9.18 -0.65 -8.32
CA GLY A 82 -8.50 -1.94 -8.20
C GLY A 82 -8.13 -2.32 -6.75
N PHE A 83 -8.84 -1.76 -5.77
CA PHE A 83 -8.63 -2.05 -4.35
C PHE A 83 -8.89 -3.53 -4.05
N SER A 84 -7.99 -4.17 -3.30
CA SER A 84 -8.16 -5.55 -2.86
C SER A 84 -8.55 -5.61 -1.39
N ALA A 85 -9.84 -5.87 -1.13
CA ALA A 85 -10.34 -6.08 0.22
C ALA A 85 -9.66 -7.25 0.93
N ALA A 86 -9.29 -8.30 0.17
CA ALA A 86 -8.56 -9.44 0.70
C ALA A 86 -7.17 -9.04 1.20
N LYS A 87 -6.39 -8.32 0.37
CA LYS A 87 -5.06 -7.83 0.79
C LYS A 87 -5.17 -6.85 1.95
N PHE A 88 -6.18 -5.97 1.96
CA PHE A 88 -6.44 -5.04 3.06
C PHE A 88 -6.69 -5.77 4.39
N ALA A 89 -7.47 -6.84 4.38
CA ALA A 89 -7.77 -7.62 5.58
C ALA A 89 -6.56 -8.37 6.15
N GLN A 90 -5.61 -8.75 5.28
CA GLN A 90 -4.44 -9.58 5.63
C GLN A 90 -3.23 -8.78 6.14
N ARG A 91 -3.31 -7.45 6.16
CA ARG A 91 -2.15 -6.57 6.44
C ARG A 91 -1.53 -6.73 7.82
N TYR A 92 -2.33 -7.15 8.78
CA TYR A 92 -1.94 -7.25 10.19
C TYR A 92 -1.97 -8.69 10.70
N GLU A 93 -1.86 -9.66 9.79
CA GLU A 93 -1.63 -11.03 10.20
C GLU A 93 -0.26 -11.13 10.87
N LEU A 94 -0.26 -11.57 12.13
CA LEU A 94 0.97 -11.85 12.87
C LEU A 94 1.72 -12.96 12.15
N VAL A 95 3.04 -12.79 12.00
CA VAL A 95 3.90 -13.85 11.49
C VAL A 95 3.84 -15.01 12.49
N ALA A 96 3.30 -16.15 12.08
CA ALA A 96 3.32 -17.36 12.89
C ALA A 96 4.78 -17.77 13.12
N VAL A 97 5.16 -17.87 14.40
CA VAL A 97 6.49 -18.31 14.86
C VAL A 97 6.70 -19.80 14.57
#